data_AF-A0AAD6V9T8-F1
#
_entry.id   AF-A0AAD6V9T8-F1
#
_cell.length_a   1.000
_cell.length_b   1.000
_cell.length_c   1.000
_cell.angle_alpha   90.00
_cell.angle_beta   90.00
_cell.angle_gamma   90.00
#
_symmetry.space_group_name_H-M   'P 1'
#
loop_
_entity.id
_entity.type
_entity.pdbx_description
1 polymer ?
#
loop_
_entity_poly.entity_id
_entity_poly.type
_entity_poly.pdbx_seq_one_letter_code
_entity_poly.pdbx_strand_id
1 'polypeptide(L)'
;MLSFGLKLVWFSLSLSGVIGCWAVLLPLAWATQSYWAPLSYAVAITGLQGIFCIGLVWGMNPPAMPVPFCLVQVIVAGLAASFLAGVLAAITSATTVYVAKPKQWGTQNGTAVFKWQSYYLVPMGLFPLLATTVQATFVIYFATFNNADGMTCAPHPLWLRFLGYAGPPFLITIPCLWLTLLSVLRVLRTYQHIRRARRSVDFAALDRFTALPQRMRKSRSQ
;
A
#
# COMPACT_ATOMS: atom_id res chain seq x y z
N MET A 1 13.06 -8.04 -29.69
CA MET A 1 11.74 -7.40 -29.96
C MET A 1 10.57 -8.32 -29.62
N LEU A 2 9.75 -7.92 -28.63
CA LEU A 2 8.54 -8.65 -28.22
C LEU A 2 7.44 -8.57 -29.30
N SER A 3 6.67 -9.64 -29.52
CA SER A 3 5.54 -9.61 -30.46
C SER A 3 4.48 -8.59 -30.02
N PHE A 4 3.86 -7.90 -30.97
CA PHE A 4 2.86 -6.87 -30.68
C PHE A 4 1.66 -7.44 -29.89
N GLY A 5 1.25 -8.67 -30.19
CA GLY A 5 0.19 -9.35 -29.44
C GLY A 5 0.51 -9.49 -27.95
N LEU A 6 1.76 -9.81 -27.58
CA LEU A 6 2.14 -9.92 -26.17
C LEU A 6 2.11 -8.56 -25.47
N LYS A 7 2.46 -7.47 -26.17
CA LYS A 7 2.35 -6.10 -25.65
C LYS A 7 0.89 -5.72 -25.37
N LEU A 8 -0.03 -6.06 -26.28
CA LEU A 8 -1.46 -5.82 -26.10
C LEU A 8 -2.05 -6.63 -24.94
N VAL A 9 -1.68 -7.91 -24.83
CA VAL A 9 -2.13 -8.76 -23.71
C VAL A 9 -1.65 -8.19 -22.38
N TRP A 10 -0.37 -7.79 -22.30
CA TRP A 10 0.19 -7.16 -21.11
C TRP A 10 -0.55 -5.86 -20.76
N PHE A 11 -0.83 -5.04 -21.76
CA PHE A 11 -1.57 -3.79 -21.58
C PHE A 11 -2.99 -4.03 -21.05
N SER A 12 -3.74 -4.94 -21.66
CA SER A 12 -5.11 -5.29 -21.24
C SER A 12 -5.15 -5.89 -19.84
N LEU A 13 -4.14 -6.70 -19.49
CA LEU A 13 -3.99 -7.24 -18.14
C LEU A 13 -3.71 -6.13 -17.12
N SER A 14 -2.82 -5.19 -17.45
CA SER A 14 -2.52 -4.04 -16.57
C SER A 14 -3.73 -3.13 -16.41
N LEU A 15 -4.44 -2.81 -17.49
CA LEU A 15 -5.63 -1.96 -17.48
C LEU A 15 -6.77 -2.58 -16.66
N SER A 16 -7.05 -3.88 -16.85
CA SER A 16 -8.05 -4.58 -16.05
C SER A 16 -7.65 -4.64 -14.57
N GLY A 17 -6.35 -4.77 -14.26
CA GLY A 17 -5.81 -4.64 -12.92
C GLY A 17 -6.10 -3.27 -12.29
N VAL A 18 -5.94 -2.17 -13.03
CA VAL A 18 -6.27 -0.82 -12.54
C VAL A 18 -7.77 -0.67 -12.28
N ILE A 19 -8.62 -1.14 -13.19
CA ILE A 19 -10.08 -1.10 -13.03
C ILE A 19 -10.49 -1.91 -11.79
N GLY A 20 -9.95 -3.12 -11.64
CA GLY A 20 -10.18 -3.96 -10.46
C GLY A 20 -9.70 -3.30 -9.16
N CYS A 21 -8.56 -2.60 -9.21
CA CYS A 21 -8.04 -1.85 -8.07
C CYS A 21 -9.02 -0.74 -7.63
N TRP A 22 -9.55 0.06 -8.57
CA TRP A 22 -10.59 1.05 -8.28
C TRP A 22 -11.87 0.41 -7.72
N ALA A 23 -12.32 -0.69 -8.32
CA ALA A 23 -13.53 -1.38 -7.92
C ALA A 23 -13.45 -1.92 -6.48
N VAL A 24 -12.27 -2.32 -6.00
CA VAL A 24 -12.05 -2.81 -4.62
C VAL A 24 -11.77 -1.67 -3.64
N LEU A 25 -10.96 -0.69 -4.03
CA LEU A 25 -10.53 0.38 -3.13
C LEU A 25 -11.62 1.39 -2.80
N LEU A 26 -12.58 1.63 -3.70
CA LEU A 26 -13.71 2.53 -3.45
C LEU A 26 -14.64 2.00 -2.34
N PRO A 27 -15.17 0.76 -2.41
CA PRO A 27 -15.91 0.17 -1.30
C PRO A 27 -15.11 0.10 0.00
N LEU A 28 -13.80 -0.18 -0.09
CA LEU A 28 -12.93 -0.19 1.09
C LEU A 28 -12.83 1.19 1.74
N ALA A 29 -12.72 2.25 0.96
CA ALA A 29 -12.72 3.63 1.46
C ALA A 29 -14.04 3.96 2.18
N TRP A 30 -15.16 3.48 1.65
CA TRP A 30 -16.48 3.68 2.25
C TRP A 30 -16.65 2.88 3.54
N ALA A 31 -16.24 1.61 3.54
CA ALA A 31 -16.33 0.74 4.70
C ALA A 31 -15.45 1.23 5.87
N THR A 32 -14.27 1.75 5.56
CA THR A 32 -13.32 2.27 6.57
C THR A 32 -13.57 3.74 6.94
N GLN A 33 -14.47 4.44 6.23
CA GLN A 33 -14.70 5.88 6.36
C GLN A 33 -13.40 6.70 6.21
N SER A 34 -12.44 6.19 5.44
CA SER A 34 -11.13 6.81 5.23
C SER A 34 -10.75 6.75 3.76
N TYR A 35 -10.84 7.91 3.11
CA TYR A 35 -10.67 8.04 1.67
C TYR A 35 -9.22 8.27 1.23
N TRP A 36 -8.39 8.88 2.08
CA TRP A 36 -7.06 9.35 1.66
C TRP A 36 -6.13 8.22 1.20
N ALA A 37 -6.06 7.11 1.93
CA ALA A 37 -5.16 6.00 1.62
C ALA A 37 -5.60 5.22 0.36
N PRO A 38 -6.85 4.73 0.25
CA PRO A 38 -7.29 4.03 -0.95
C PRO A 38 -7.26 4.91 -2.21
N LEU A 39 -7.69 6.18 -2.11
CA LEU A 39 -7.68 7.08 -3.26
C LEU A 39 -6.27 7.45 -3.70
N SER A 40 -5.35 7.76 -2.78
CA SER A 40 -3.97 8.07 -3.13
C SER A 40 -3.28 6.88 -3.83
N TYR A 41 -3.50 5.66 -3.33
CA TYR A 41 -3.00 4.45 -3.96
C TYR A 41 -3.56 4.25 -5.39
N ALA A 42 -4.88 4.40 -5.56
CA ALA A 42 -5.54 4.26 -6.86
C ALA A 42 -5.07 5.33 -7.87
N VAL A 43 -4.92 6.58 -7.43
CA VAL A 43 -4.40 7.68 -8.26
C VAL A 43 -2.99 7.38 -8.75
N ALA A 44 -2.11 6.89 -7.86
CA ALA A 44 -0.73 6.60 -8.21
C ALA A 44 -0.59 5.47 -9.23
N ILE A 45 -1.35 4.37 -9.06
CA ILE A 45 -1.42 3.29 -10.06
C ILE A 45 -2.00 3.80 -11.38
N THR A 46 -3.02 4.66 -11.32
CA THR A 46 -3.62 5.25 -12.53
C THR A 46 -2.61 6.12 -13.28
N GLY A 47 -1.81 6.92 -12.56
CA GLY A 47 -0.72 7.70 -13.15
C GLY A 47 0.33 6.82 -13.83
N LEU A 48 0.71 5.72 -13.18
CA LEU A 48 1.62 4.74 -13.76
C LEU A 48 1.02 4.08 -15.02
N GLN A 49 -0.24 3.67 -15.00
CA GLN A 49 -0.89 3.09 -16.18
C GLN A 49 -1.06 4.13 -17.30
N GLY A 50 -1.39 5.37 -16.96
CA GLY A 50 -1.61 6.46 -17.91
C GLY A 50 -0.39 6.70 -18.80
N ILE A 51 0.82 6.68 -18.23
CA ILE A 51 2.04 6.87 -19.04
C ILE A 51 2.29 5.69 -20.01
N PHE A 52 1.91 4.47 -19.63
CA PHE A 52 1.93 3.31 -20.53
C PHE A 52 0.87 3.43 -21.64
N CYS A 53 -0.34 3.90 -21.32
CA CYS A 53 -1.38 4.16 -22.31
C CYS A 53 -0.90 5.17 -23.36
N ILE A 54 -0.24 6.24 -22.95
CA ILE A 54 0.32 7.24 -23.87
C ILE A 54 1.44 6.61 -24.73
N GLY A 55 2.25 5.71 -24.17
CA GLY A 55 3.27 4.97 -24.91
C GLY A 55 2.75 4.08 -26.04
N LEU A 56 1.47 3.70 -26.02
CA LEU A 56 0.84 2.94 -27.11
C LEU A 56 0.71 3.76 -28.40
N VAL A 57 0.70 5.09 -28.33
CA VAL A 57 0.69 5.95 -29.53
C VAL A 57 1.88 5.65 -30.44
N TRP A 58 3.03 5.27 -29.86
CA TRP A 58 4.22 4.85 -30.59
C TRP A 58 4.37 3.32 -30.69
N GLY A 59 3.28 2.56 -30.52
CA GLY A 59 3.29 1.09 -30.58
C GLY A 59 4.20 0.43 -29.54
N MET A 60 4.50 1.13 -28.44
CA MET A 60 5.52 0.73 -27.45
C MET A 60 6.84 0.32 -28.11
N ASN A 61 7.26 1.05 -29.14
CA ASN A 61 8.55 0.87 -29.80
C ASN A 61 9.50 1.99 -29.35
N PRO A 62 10.45 1.69 -28.43
CA PRO A 62 11.43 2.67 -27.96
C PRO A 62 12.14 3.47 -29.06
N PRO A 63 12.55 2.91 -30.21
CA PRO A 63 13.25 3.68 -31.24
C PRO A 63 12.36 4.71 -31.94
N ALA A 64 11.04 4.57 -31.88
CA ALA A 64 10.09 5.52 -32.46
C ALA A 64 9.68 6.63 -31.47
N MET A 65 10.02 6.48 -30.19
CA MET A 65 9.62 7.43 -29.15
C MET A 65 10.58 8.63 -29.11
N PRO A 66 10.06 9.85 -29.01
CA PRO A 66 10.92 11.02 -28.86
C PRO A 66 11.60 11.00 -27.48
N VAL A 67 12.88 11.39 -27.44
CA VAL A 67 13.68 11.50 -26.21
C VAL A 67 12.96 12.22 -25.06
N PRO A 68 12.27 13.37 -25.25
CA PRO A 68 11.54 14.01 -24.15
C PRO A 68 10.41 13.13 -23.59
N PHE A 69 9.72 12.35 -24.42
CA PHE A 69 8.71 11.40 -23.94
C PHE A 69 9.35 10.32 -23.07
N CYS A 70 10.49 9.77 -23.50
CA CYS A 70 11.24 8.80 -22.71
C CYS A 70 11.67 9.34 -21.34
N LEU A 71 12.13 10.59 -21.30
CA LEU A 71 12.51 11.27 -20.07
C LEU A 71 11.31 11.44 -19.13
N VAL A 72 10.19 11.95 -19.64
CA VAL A 72 8.95 12.10 -18.88
C VAL A 72 8.45 10.74 -18.40
N GLN A 73 8.49 9.70 -19.24
CA GLN A 73 8.06 8.35 -18.88
C GLN A 73 8.80 7.81 -17.66
N VAL A 74 10.13 7.96 -17.64
CA VAL A 74 10.98 7.50 -16.53
C VAL A 74 10.73 8.31 -15.25
N ILE A 75 10.61 9.63 -15.36
CA ILE A 75 10.35 10.50 -14.20
C ILE A 75 8.97 10.23 -13.60
N VAL A 76 7.93 10.15 -14.43
CA VAL A 76 6.55 9.88 -13.98
C VAL A 76 6.45 8.48 -13.36
N ALA A 77 7.08 7.46 -13.96
CA ALA A 77 7.09 6.12 -13.40
C ALA A 77 7.80 6.07 -12.04
N GLY A 78 8.92 6.78 -11.90
CA GLY A 78 9.66 6.86 -10.64
C GLY A 78 8.93 7.66 -9.55
N LEU A 79 8.26 8.75 -9.93
CA LEU A 79 7.37 9.52 -9.04
C LEU A 79 6.22 8.65 -8.54
N ALA A 80 5.53 7.94 -9.44
CA ALA A 80 4.42 7.06 -9.09
C ALA A 80 4.88 5.92 -8.16
N ALA A 81 6.01 5.29 -8.44
CA ALA A 81 6.60 4.25 -7.59
C ALA A 81 6.98 4.77 -6.20
N SER A 82 7.64 5.93 -6.13
CA SER A 82 8.03 6.57 -4.85
C SER A 82 6.80 7.01 -4.06
N PHE A 83 5.78 7.54 -4.74
CA PHE A 83 4.53 7.94 -4.10
C PHE A 83 3.75 6.74 -3.56
N LEU A 84 3.67 5.64 -4.31
CA LEU A 84 3.10 4.38 -3.81
C LEU A 84 3.83 3.86 -2.58
N ALA A 85 5.17 3.87 -2.60
CA ALA A 85 5.97 3.47 -1.45
C ALA A 85 5.71 4.38 -0.23
N GLY A 86 5.57 5.69 -0.47
CA GLY A 86 5.16 6.67 0.53
C GLY A 86 3.78 6.41 1.14
N VAL A 87 2.78 6.09 0.32
CA VAL A 87 1.43 5.71 0.76
C VAL A 87 1.48 4.44 1.62
N LEU A 88 2.21 3.41 1.19
CA LEU A 88 2.36 2.17 1.95
C LEU A 88 3.08 2.41 3.28
N ALA A 89 4.08 3.29 3.32
CA ALA A 89 4.75 3.68 4.55
C ALA A 89 3.82 4.43 5.50
N ALA A 90 2.99 5.34 4.98
CA ALA A 90 1.98 6.04 5.76
C ALA A 90 0.96 5.06 6.37
N ILE A 91 0.44 4.11 5.56
CA ILE A 91 -0.48 3.06 6.02
C ILE A 91 0.20 2.19 7.10
N THR A 92 1.46 1.80 6.88
CA THR A 92 2.23 1.00 7.85
C THR A 92 2.43 1.75 9.17
N SER A 93 2.69 3.05 9.10
CA SER A 93 2.81 3.88 10.30
C SER A 93 1.47 4.02 11.04
N ALA A 94 0.37 4.22 10.31
CA ALA A 94 -0.97 4.31 10.87
C ALA A 94 -1.38 3.02 11.60
N THR A 95 -1.15 1.87 10.97
CA THR A 95 -1.45 0.56 11.58
C THR A 95 -0.56 0.30 12.79
N THR A 96 0.72 0.67 12.74
CA THR A 96 1.65 0.54 13.87
C THR A 96 1.22 1.38 15.07
N VAL A 97 0.81 2.64 14.84
CA VAL A 97 0.32 3.53 15.91
C VAL A 97 -0.98 3.01 16.51
N TYR A 98 -1.88 2.48 15.68
CA TYR A 98 -3.12 1.85 16.14
C TYR A 98 -2.86 0.63 17.02
N VAL A 99 -1.96 -0.27 16.58
CA VAL A 99 -1.52 -1.45 17.34
C VAL A 99 -0.81 -1.05 18.64
N ALA A 100 -0.11 0.09 18.65
CA ALA A 100 0.59 0.59 19.82
C ALA A 100 -0.35 1.07 20.96
N LYS A 101 -1.64 1.31 20.70
CA LYS A 101 -2.59 1.87 21.70
C LYS A 101 -3.74 0.90 22.03
N PRO A 102 -3.47 -0.24 22.70
CA PRO A 102 -4.47 -1.27 22.94
C PRO A 102 -5.65 -0.81 23.83
N LYS A 103 -5.43 0.17 24.71
CA LYS A 103 -6.48 0.71 25.59
C LYS A 103 -7.62 1.39 24.83
N GLN A 104 -7.38 1.85 23.59
CA GLN A 104 -8.38 2.57 22.79
C GLN A 104 -9.25 1.62 21.96
N TRP A 105 -8.96 0.32 21.91
CA TRP A 105 -9.69 -0.64 21.08
C TRP A 105 -11.15 -0.85 21.50
N GLY A 106 -11.47 -0.66 22.79
CA GLY A 106 -12.84 -0.85 23.31
C GLY A 106 -13.70 0.42 23.35
N THR A 107 -13.09 1.60 23.27
CA THR A 107 -13.77 2.90 23.45
C THR A 107 -13.89 3.72 22.18
N GLN A 108 -13.06 3.47 21.17
CA GLN A 108 -13.20 4.14 19.88
C GLN A 108 -14.24 3.41 19.04
N ASN A 109 -15.30 4.13 18.65
CA ASN A 109 -16.13 3.79 17.49
C ASN A 109 -15.17 3.41 16.35
N GLY A 110 -15.37 2.25 15.71
CA GLY A 110 -14.40 1.55 14.85
C GLY A 110 -13.84 2.28 13.62
N THR A 111 -14.07 3.60 13.49
CA THR A 111 -13.67 4.46 12.38
C THR A 111 -12.30 5.14 12.57
N ALA A 112 -11.60 4.92 13.68
CA ALA A 112 -10.40 5.70 14.02
C ALA A 112 -9.06 5.18 13.46
N VAL A 113 -9.00 4.00 12.82
CA VAL A 113 -7.73 3.36 12.43
C VAL A 113 -6.94 4.19 11.42
N PHE A 114 -7.63 4.79 10.44
CA PHE A 114 -7.02 5.56 9.36
C PHE A 114 -7.31 7.05 9.45
N LYS A 115 -7.48 7.59 10.67
CA LYS A 115 -7.64 9.04 10.82
C LYS A 115 -6.42 9.76 10.26
N TRP A 116 -6.64 10.70 9.34
CA TRP A 116 -5.58 11.52 8.77
C TRP A 116 -4.81 12.27 9.87
N GLN A 117 -3.47 12.22 9.78
CA GLN A 117 -2.57 12.93 10.67
C GLN A 117 -1.52 13.64 9.82
N SER A 118 -1.17 14.88 10.20
CA SER A 118 -0.28 15.74 9.40
C SER A 118 1.10 15.13 9.15
N TYR A 119 1.61 14.29 10.06
CA TYR A 119 2.91 13.65 9.86
C TYR A 119 2.92 12.61 8.73
N TYR A 120 1.76 12.12 8.27
CA TYR A 120 1.68 11.27 7.07
C TYR A 120 2.05 12.02 5.78
N LEU A 121 2.06 13.36 5.80
CA LEU A 121 2.56 14.19 4.69
C LEU A 121 4.05 13.95 4.43
N VAL A 122 4.82 13.53 5.43
CA VAL A 122 6.26 13.28 5.28
C VAL A 122 6.50 12.12 4.30
N PRO A 123 6.01 10.89 4.54
CA PRO A 123 6.18 9.79 3.59
C PRO A 123 5.37 9.96 2.30
N MET A 124 4.19 10.59 2.32
CA MET A 124 3.36 10.73 1.11
C MET A 124 3.75 11.89 0.19
N GLY A 125 4.28 12.98 0.74
CA GLY A 125 4.56 14.21 0.01
C GLY A 125 6.05 14.49 -0.09
N LEU A 126 6.70 14.67 1.05
CA LEU A 126 8.11 15.07 1.09
C LEU A 126 9.02 13.99 0.48
N PHE A 127 8.82 12.73 0.84
CA PHE A 127 9.62 11.62 0.33
C PHE A 127 9.58 11.48 -1.21
N PRO A 128 8.42 11.35 -1.87
CA PRO A 128 8.39 11.21 -3.32
C PRO A 128 8.90 12.46 -4.05
N LEU A 129 8.70 13.67 -3.49
CA LEU A 129 9.28 14.89 -4.07
C LEU A 129 10.80 14.87 -4.03
N LEU A 130 11.41 14.51 -2.89
CA LEU A 130 12.86 14.40 -2.78
C LEU A 130 13.42 13.26 -3.66
N ALA A 131 12.77 12.09 -3.68
CA ALA A 131 13.19 10.98 -4.53
C ALA A 131 13.12 11.35 -6.02
N THR A 132 12.03 12.00 -6.45
CA THR A 132 11.82 12.39 -7.84
C THR A 132 12.76 13.51 -8.27
N THR A 133 13.03 14.50 -7.42
CA THR A 133 13.99 15.57 -7.74
C THR A 133 15.39 15.00 -7.96
N VAL A 134 15.86 14.15 -7.04
CA VAL A 134 17.14 13.44 -7.19
C VAL A 134 17.14 12.61 -8.48
N GLN A 135 16.13 11.77 -8.70
CA GLN A 135 16.03 10.96 -9.91
C GLN A 135 16.03 11.81 -11.18
N ALA A 136 15.23 12.87 -11.24
CA ALA A 136 15.11 13.75 -12.39
C ALA A 136 16.46 14.42 -12.71
N THR A 137 17.18 14.93 -11.71
CA THR A 137 18.52 15.50 -11.91
C THR A 137 19.44 14.46 -12.54
N PHE A 138 19.54 13.25 -11.98
CA PHE A 138 20.43 12.23 -12.54
C PHE A 138 20.01 11.76 -13.94
N VAL A 139 18.71 11.64 -14.20
CA VAL A 139 18.21 11.23 -15.53
C VAL A 139 18.48 12.32 -16.57
N ILE A 140 18.27 13.60 -16.26
CA ILE A 140 18.51 14.70 -17.20
C ILE A 140 19.99 14.80 -17.59
N TYR A 141 20.90 14.61 -16.63
CA TYR A 141 22.34 14.78 -16.86
C TYR A 141 23.05 13.53 -17.40
N PHE A 142 22.64 12.34 -16.99
CA PHE A 142 23.39 11.10 -17.25
C PHE A 142 22.64 10.07 -18.08
N ALA A 143 21.32 10.23 -18.31
CA ALA A 143 20.60 9.20 -19.05
C ALA A 143 20.94 9.23 -20.53
N THR A 144 21.38 8.07 -21.00
CA THR A 144 21.33 7.73 -22.41
C THR A 144 20.22 6.70 -22.59
N PHE A 145 19.35 6.91 -23.58
CA PHE A 145 18.28 5.97 -23.86
C PHE A 145 18.78 4.98 -24.91
N ASN A 146 19.05 3.74 -24.47
CA ASN A 146 19.30 2.66 -25.40
C ASN A 146 17.95 2.03 -25.76
N ASN A 147 17.56 2.18 -27.02
CA ASN A 147 16.27 1.73 -27.53
C ASN A 147 16.26 0.24 -27.93
N ALA A 148 17.30 -0.51 -27.55
CA ALA A 148 17.58 -1.82 -28.12
C ALA A 148 16.51 -2.87 -27.82
N ASP A 149 15.93 -2.94 -26.62
CA ASP A 149 14.85 -3.91 -26.34
C ASP A 149 14.08 -3.55 -25.05
N GLY A 150 12.79 -3.25 -25.18
CA GLY A 150 11.90 -3.00 -24.04
C GLY A 150 10.51 -2.48 -24.43
N MET A 151 9.56 -2.57 -23.50
CA MET A 151 8.24 -1.90 -23.62
C MET A 151 8.28 -0.45 -23.12
N THR A 152 9.36 -0.05 -22.45
CA THR A 152 9.58 1.28 -21.87
C THR A 152 10.90 1.85 -22.33
N CYS A 153 11.00 3.18 -22.34
CA CYS A 153 12.30 3.83 -22.47
C CYS A 153 13.13 3.55 -21.22
N ALA A 154 14.14 2.71 -21.36
CA ALA A 154 14.92 2.25 -20.24
C ALA A 154 16.24 3.03 -20.19
N PRO A 155 16.50 3.83 -19.14
CA PRO A 155 17.72 4.62 -19.06
C PRO A 155 18.93 3.70 -18.89
N HIS A 156 20.03 4.07 -19.53
CA HIS A 156 21.36 3.49 -19.33
C HIS A 156 22.29 4.57 -18.75
N PRO A 157 23.19 4.19 -17.83
CA PRO A 157 23.45 2.86 -17.24
C PRO A 157 22.37 2.32 -16.25
N LEU A 158 22.42 1.02 -15.93
CA LEU A 158 21.42 0.31 -15.09
C LEU A 158 21.19 0.94 -13.70
N TRP A 159 22.19 1.57 -13.10
CA TRP A 159 22.06 2.18 -11.78
C TRP A 159 21.08 3.36 -11.77
N LEU A 160 20.84 4.04 -12.90
CA LEU A 160 19.79 5.07 -13.02
C LEU A 160 18.39 4.48 -12.82
N ARG A 161 18.19 3.22 -13.20
CA ARG A 161 16.93 2.49 -12.96
C ARG A 161 16.76 2.20 -11.48
N PHE A 162 17.86 1.81 -10.82
CA PHE A 162 17.88 1.61 -9.38
C PHE A 162 17.55 2.91 -8.64
N LEU A 163 18.09 4.05 -9.06
CA LEU A 163 17.79 5.34 -8.45
C LEU A 163 16.32 5.76 -8.61
N GLY A 164 15.63 5.27 -9.65
CA GLY A 164 14.23 5.58 -9.92
C GLY A 164 13.25 4.68 -9.17
N TYR A 165 12.80 3.59 -9.80
CA TYR A 165 11.64 2.83 -9.30
C TYR A 165 11.98 1.81 -8.20
N ALA A 166 13.26 1.46 -7.99
CA ALA A 166 13.64 0.38 -7.07
C ALA A 166 14.24 0.90 -5.75
N GLY A 167 15.17 1.84 -5.84
CA GLY A 167 16.00 2.33 -4.74
C GLY A 167 15.21 3.10 -3.69
N PRO A 168 14.48 4.18 -4.04
CA PRO A 168 13.68 4.91 -3.06
C PRO A 168 12.65 4.01 -2.36
N PRO A 169 11.84 3.18 -3.08
CA PRO A 169 10.97 2.23 -2.40
C PRO A 169 11.71 1.24 -1.49
N PHE A 170 12.91 0.80 -1.87
CA PHE A 170 13.73 -0.06 -1.02
C PHE A 170 14.23 0.66 0.25
N LEU A 171 14.57 1.94 0.17
CA LEU A 171 14.98 2.71 1.35
C LEU A 171 13.85 2.86 2.36
N ILE A 172 12.62 3.08 1.90
CA ILE A 172 11.46 3.24 2.79
C ILE A 172 10.92 1.91 3.31
N THR A 173 11.18 0.77 2.64
CA THR A 173 10.75 -0.54 3.15
C THR A 173 11.53 -0.98 4.38
N ILE A 174 12.78 -0.53 4.57
CA ILE A 174 13.59 -0.85 5.77
C ILE A 174 12.89 -0.39 7.07
N PRO A 175 12.54 0.90 7.25
CA PRO A 175 11.81 1.33 8.44
C PRO A 175 10.41 0.73 8.51
N CYS A 176 9.74 0.50 7.37
CA CYS A 176 8.43 -0.17 7.37
C CYS A 176 8.51 -1.61 7.91
N LEU A 177 9.52 -2.37 7.51
CA LEU A 177 9.78 -3.74 7.98
C LEU A 177 10.08 -3.75 9.49
N TRP A 178 10.84 -2.77 9.96
CA TRP A 178 11.08 -2.60 11.39
C TRP A 178 9.78 -2.33 12.16
N LEU A 179 8.95 -1.40 11.68
CA LEU A 179 7.67 -1.06 12.32
C LEU A 179 6.67 -2.22 12.30
N THR A 180 6.59 -2.99 11.20
CA THR A 180 5.74 -4.18 11.14
C THR A 180 6.21 -5.27 12.10
N LEU A 181 7.52 -5.50 12.20
CA LEU A 181 8.09 -6.45 13.16
C LEU A 181 7.75 -6.05 14.62
N LEU A 182 7.93 -4.78 14.97
CA LEU A 182 7.55 -4.26 16.29
C LEU A 182 6.05 -4.42 16.56
N SER A 183 5.21 -4.16 15.56
CA SER A 183 3.76 -4.32 15.65
C SER A 183 3.38 -5.77 15.93
N VAL A 184 3.95 -6.73 15.19
CA VAL A 184 3.71 -8.17 15.39
C VAL A 184 4.15 -8.60 16.79
N LEU A 185 5.36 -8.24 17.22
CA LEU A 185 5.85 -8.57 18.57
C LEU A 185 4.94 -8.02 19.66
N ARG A 186 4.40 -6.81 19.48
CA ARG A 186 3.49 -6.18 20.42
C ARG A 186 2.12 -6.86 20.45
N VAL A 187 1.57 -7.24 19.30
CA VAL A 187 0.32 -8.01 19.22
C VAL A 187 0.50 -9.35 19.92
N LEU A 188 1.61 -10.06 19.69
CA LEU A 188 1.89 -11.33 20.34
C LEU A 188 1.99 -11.20 21.87
N ARG A 189 2.69 -10.18 22.38
CA ARG A 189 2.73 -9.90 23.82
C ARG A 189 1.34 -9.60 24.38
N THR A 190 0.57 -8.76 23.70
CA THR A 190 -0.79 -8.38 24.12
C THR A 190 -1.72 -9.60 24.14
N TYR A 191 -1.64 -10.44 23.11
CA TYR A 191 -2.38 -11.69 23.02
C TYR A 191 -2.04 -12.64 24.19
N GLN A 192 -0.75 -12.78 24.53
CA GLN A 192 -0.32 -13.56 25.69
C GLN A 192 -0.88 -13.00 27.00
N HIS A 193 -0.89 -11.68 27.19
CA HIS A 193 -1.47 -11.04 28.38
C HIS A 193 -2.99 -11.27 28.48
N ILE A 194 -3.74 -11.10 27.39
CA ILE A 194 -5.18 -11.37 27.35
C ILE A 194 -5.46 -12.84 27.65
N ARG A 195 -4.67 -13.76 27.07
CA ARG A 195 -4.80 -15.20 27.32
C ARG A 195 -4.54 -15.55 28.79
N ARG A 196 -3.57 -14.90 29.45
CA ARG A 196 -3.32 -15.08 30.89
C ARG A 196 -4.48 -14.54 31.73
N ALA A 197 -4.95 -13.33 31.45
CA ALA A 197 -6.08 -12.72 32.15
C ALA A 197 -7.38 -13.53 32.00
N ARG A 198 -7.64 -14.11 30.82
CA ARG A 198 -8.78 -15.01 30.60
C ARG A 198 -8.65 -16.33 31.34
N ARG A 199 -7.42 -16.82 31.62
CA ARG A 199 -7.22 -18.03 32.42
C ARG A 199 -7.40 -17.78 33.92
N SER A 200 -7.07 -16.57 34.41
CA SER A 200 -7.27 -16.21 35.82
C SER A 200 -8.72 -15.88 36.17
N VAL A 201 -9.51 -15.46 35.18
CA VAL A 201 -10.96 -15.36 35.34
C VAL A 201 -11.51 -16.77 35.23
N ASP A 202 -11.73 -17.40 36.38
CA ASP A 202 -12.30 -18.73 36.49
C ASP A 202 -13.76 -18.65 36.02
N PHE A 203 -14.01 -18.93 34.73
CA PHE A 203 -15.35 -18.87 34.16
C PHE A 203 -16.33 -19.81 34.88
N ALA A 204 -15.82 -20.88 35.52
CA ALA A 204 -16.57 -21.75 36.41
C ALA A 204 -17.08 -21.04 37.69
N ALA A 205 -16.41 -19.98 38.15
CA ALA A 205 -16.86 -19.13 39.25
C ALA A 205 -17.85 -18.05 38.80
N LEU A 206 -17.72 -17.53 37.56
CA LEU A 206 -18.70 -16.58 36.99
C LEU A 206 -20.03 -17.26 36.61
N ASP A 207 -20.01 -18.51 36.14
CA ASP A 207 -21.23 -19.27 35.81
C ASP A 207 -22.14 -19.51 37.04
N ARG A 208 -21.63 -19.36 38.27
CA ARG A 208 -22.47 -19.42 39.48
C ARG A 208 -23.42 -18.24 39.61
N PHE A 209 -23.16 -17.09 38.97
CA PHE A 209 -24.02 -15.91 39.04
C PHE A 209 -25.08 -15.87 37.94
N THR A 210 -24.93 -16.66 36.88
CA THR A 210 -25.92 -16.88 35.83
C THR A 210 -26.54 -18.28 35.93
N ALA A 211 -26.87 -18.72 37.15
CA ALA A 211 -27.77 -19.84 37.30
C ALA A 211 -29.13 -19.43 36.72
N LEU A 212 -29.41 -19.87 35.48
CA LEU A 212 -30.73 -19.75 34.87
C LEU A 212 -31.75 -20.29 35.90
N PRO A 213 -32.83 -19.55 36.21
CA PRO A 213 -33.82 -20.00 37.17
C PRO A 213 -34.32 -21.38 36.72
N GLN A 214 -33.96 -22.42 37.48
CA GLN A 214 -34.46 -23.76 37.24
C GLN A 214 -35.97 -23.72 37.47
N ARG A 215 -36.72 -23.68 36.37
CA ARG A 215 -38.17 -23.78 36.38
C ARG A 215 -38.52 -25.16 36.94
N MET A 216 -38.82 -25.24 38.25
CA MET A 216 -39.23 -26.48 38.89
C MET A 216 -40.43 -27.06 38.13
N ARG A 217 -40.19 -28.15 37.42
CA ARG A 217 -41.22 -28.93 36.73
C ARG A 217 -41.98 -29.69 37.81
N LYS A 218 -43.14 -29.17 38.24
CA LYS A 218 -44.07 -29.89 39.12
C LYS A 218 -44.46 -31.21 38.45
N SER A 219 -43.93 -32.32 38.95
CA SER A 219 -44.40 -33.65 38.62
C SER A 219 -45.81 -33.81 39.20
N ARG A 220 -46.81 -33.92 38.33
CA ARG A 220 -48.15 -34.37 38.68
C ARG A 220 -48.08 -35.90 38.69
N SER A 221 -48.01 -36.50 39.88
CA SER A 221 -48.34 -37.91 40.07
C SER A 221 -49.87 -38.04 40.06
N GLN A 222 -50.39 -38.81 39.10
CA GLN A 222 -51.70 -39.45 39.17
C GLN A 222 -51.54 -40.81 39.82
#